data_AF-A0A9P0GXD7-F1
#
_entry.id   AF-A0A9P0GXD7-F1
#
_cell.length_a   1.000
_cell.length_b   1.000
_cell.length_c   1.000
_cell.angle_alpha   90.00
_cell.angle_beta   90.00
_cell.angle_gamma   90.00
#
_symmetry.space_group_name_H-M   'P 1'
#
loop_
_entity.id
_entity.type
_entity.pdbx_description
1 polymer ?
#
loop_
_entity_poly.entity_id
_entity_poly.type
_entity_poly.pdbx_seq_one_letter_code
_entity_poly.pdbx_strand_id
1 'polypeptide(L)'
;MKINEKNLCAFAVSATPVDKEGYLNKRGEVNKNFQRRYFILKGNLLFYFDKKGEREPVGVIILEGCSIELAEDEEQFSFKIEFHGINNRSYVLGAESQESMEQWMKALACAGYDYMKLMVAELQRQLDDIEETPSALTTSLPLGSPVPPPRTRHNPFNKPDMNPHQRSHSLRSNSSNSSHLDDSRFSENKQTPAASKIVITFRELHNTYGRPILKDFNCWKHEQKEKQENNTENLISF
;
A
#
# COMPACT_ATOMS: atom_id res chain seq x y z
N MET A 1 -11.40 -2.50 23.25
CA MET A 1 -9.99 -2.08 23.08
C MET A 1 -9.70 -1.00 24.13
N LYS A 2 -8.64 -1.13 24.95
CA LYS A 2 -8.27 -0.09 25.93
C LYS A 2 -7.46 0.99 25.20
N ILE A 3 -8.12 2.07 24.81
CA ILE A 3 -7.48 3.18 24.09
C ILE A 3 -6.72 4.03 25.12
N ASN A 4 -5.44 4.29 24.86
CA ASN A 4 -4.64 5.20 25.69
C ASN A 4 -4.89 6.64 25.21
N GLU A 5 -5.57 7.42 26.04
CA GLU A 5 -5.91 8.82 25.80
C GLU A 5 -4.69 9.67 25.44
N LYS A 6 -3.54 9.47 26.11
CA LYS A 6 -2.31 10.22 25.83
C LYS A 6 -1.79 9.97 24.41
N ASN A 7 -1.83 8.72 23.95
CA ASN A 7 -1.40 8.36 22.61
C ASN A 7 -2.36 8.93 21.56
N LEU A 8 -3.65 8.95 21.87
CA LEU A 8 -4.67 9.48 20.99
C LEU A 8 -4.51 11.00 20.79
N CYS A 9 -4.32 11.75 21.88
CA CYS A 9 -4.04 13.18 21.81
C CYS A 9 -2.75 13.45 21.00
N ALA A 10 -1.68 12.71 21.28
CA ALA A 10 -0.42 12.84 20.54
C ALA A 10 -0.60 12.55 19.04
N PHE A 11 -1.37 11.53 18.68
CA PHE A 11 -1.68 11.20 17.29
C PHE A 11 -2.50 12.29 16.60
N ALA A 12 -3.51 12.83 17.28
CA ALA A 12 -4.38 13.89 16.75
C ALA A 12 -3.57 15.10 16.25
N VAL A 13 -2.53 15.50 16.98
CA VAL A 13 -1.67 16.65 16.66
C VAL A 13 -0.35 16.28 15.98
N SER A 14 -0.10 14.99 15.71
CA SER A 14 1.11 14.54 15.04
C SER A 14 1.19 15.01 13.58
N ALA A 15 2.37 14.94 12.99
CA ALA A 15 2.62 15.28 11.58
C ALA A 15 2.12 14.22 10.57
N THR A 16 1.30 13.25 11.01
CA THR A 16 0.70 12.27 10.10
C THR A 16 -0.19 12.97 9.07
N PRO A 17 -0.27 12.46 7.83
CA PRO A 17 -1.14 13.02 6.80
C PRO A 17 -2.58 13.21 7.31
N VAL A 18 -3.17 14.34 6.92
CA VAL A 18 -4.55 14.69 7.21
C VAL A 18 -5.36 14.47 5.94
N ASP A 19 -6.39 13.64 6.02
CA ASP A 19 -7.25 13.33 4.86
C ASP A 19 -8.21 14.48 4.58
N LYS A 20 -8.71 15.12 5.64
CA LYS A 20 -9.52 16.35 5.58
C LYS A 20 -9.50 17.10 6.90
N GLU A 21 -9.48 18.42 6.86
CA GLU A 21 -9.67 19.28 8.03
C GLU A 21 -10.56 20.48 7.72
N GLY A 22 -11.19 21.06 8.74
CA GLY A 22 -12.06 22.21 8.58
C GLY A 22 -13.07 22.37 9.69
N TYR A 23 -13.83 23.48 9.65
CA TYR A 23 -14.88 23.73 10.63
C TYR A 23 -16.19 23.03 10.22
N LEU A 24 -16.87 22.45 11.22
CA LEU A 24 -18.24 21.98 11.11
C LEU A 24 -19.01 22.40 12.36
N ASN A 25 -20.32 22.53 12.22
CA ASN A 25 -21.23 22.73 13.34
C ASN A 25 -21.69 21.37 13.85
N LYS A 26 -21.33 21.01 15.07
CA LYS A 26 -21.70 19.74 15.69
C LYS A 26 -22.89 19.92 16.61
N ARG A 27 -23.95 19.12 16.43
CA ARG A 27 -25.06 19.06 17.37
C ARG A 27 -24.63 18.42 18.69
N GLY A 28 -25.01 19.03 19.81
CA GLY A 28 -24.81 18.44 21.13
C GLY A 28 -25.72 17.24 21.36
N GLU A 29 -25.27 16.31 22.21
CA GLU A 29 -25.97 15.05 22.49
C GLU A 29 -27.13 15.26 23.47
N VAL A 30 -26.91 16.03 24.54
CA VAL A 30 -27.94 16.41 25.52
C VAL A 30 -28.63 17.71 25.10
N ASN A 31 -27.83 18.75 24.86
CA ASN A 31 -28.31 20.04 24.37
C ASN A 31 -28.25 20.03 22.86
N LYS A 32 -29.40 20.06 22.18
CA LYS A 32 -29.50 20.01 20.71
C LYS A 32 -28.98 21.26 19.98
N ASN A 33 -28.28 22.15 20.67
CA ASN A 33 -27.66 23.32 20.06
C ASN A 33 -26.43 22.88 19.26
N PHE A 34 -26.23 23.53 18.12
CA PHE A 34 -25.04 23.37 17.30
C PHE A 34 -23.87 24.17 17.86
N GLN A 35 -22.69 23.54 17.88
CA GLN A 35 -21.45 24.17 18.31
C GLN A 35 -20.43 24.05 17.19
N ARG A 36 -19.81 25.18 16.82
CA ARG A 36 -18.73 25.20 15.85
C ARG A 36 -17.50 24.50 16.44
N ARG A 37 -17.00 23.47 15.77
CA ARG A 37 -15.82 22.71 16.14
C ARG A 37 -14.88 22.58 14.96
N TYR A 38 -13.58 22.53 15.22
CA TYR A 38 -12.58 22.25 14.20
C TYR A 38 -12.35 20.75 14.11
N PHE A 39 -12.59 20.15 12.96
CA PHE A 39 -12.46 18.72 12.72
C PHE A 39 -11.19 18.39 11.95
N ILE A 40 -10.56 17.27 12.28
CA ILE A 40 -9.42 16.71 11.59
C ILE A 40 -9.66 15.21 11.40
N LEU A 41 -9.69 14.76 10.15
CA LEU A 41 -9.77 13.36 9.76
C LEU A 41 -8.37 12.81 9.48
N LYS A 42 -8.01 11.71 10.14
CA LYS A 42 -6.75 10.97 9.96
C LYS A 42 -7.05 9.47 9.96
N GLY A 43 -6.95 8.83 8.80
CA GLY A 43 -7.43 7.47 8.58
C GLY A 43 -8.91 7.36 8.92
N ASN A 44 -9.26 6.43 9.80
CA ASN A 44 -10.62 6.23 10.30
C ASN A 44 -10.94 6.99 11.59
N LEU A 45 -10.07 7.92 12.01
CA LEU A 45 -10.23 8.70 13.24
C LEU A 45 -10.58 10.14 12.91
N LEU A 46 -11.77 10.56 13.35
CA LEU A 46 -12.24 11.93 13.23
C LEU A 46 -12.14 12.65 14.57
N PHE A 47 -11.13 13.50 14.70
CA PHE A 47 -10.90 14.34 15.86
C PHE A 47 -11.69 15.64 15.75
N TYR A 48 -12.11 16.19 16.89
CA TYR A 48 -12.65 17.54 16.93
C TYR A 48 -12.12 18.35 18.12
N PHE A 49 -11.93 19.64 17.89
CA PHE A 49 -11.34 20.60 18.81
C PHE A 49 -12.27 21.80 18.98
N ASP A 50 -12.11 22.56 20.06
CA ASP A 50 -12.80 23.85 20.20
C ASP A 50 -12.37 24.83 19.10
N LYS A 51 -11.07 24.87 18.78
CA LYS A 51 -10.47 25.78 17.81
C LYS A 51 -9.33 25.11 17.05
N LYS A 52 -8.99 25.67 15.88
CA LYS A 52 -7.79 25.25 15.12
C LYS A 52 -6.53 25.55 15.92
N GLY A 53 -5.61 24.58 16.00
CA GLY A 53 -4.30 24.72 16.65
C GLY A 53 -4.26 24.28 18.12
N GLU A 54 -5.38 23.84 18.69
CA GLU A 54 -5.42 23.27 20.03
C GLU A 54 -4.65 21.94 20.11
N ARG A 55 -4.04 21.68 21.26
CA ARG A 55 -3.20 20.49 21.46
C ARG A 55 -3.99 19.25 21.88
N GLU A 56 -5.15 19.46 22.48
CA GLU A 56 -5.97 18.38 23.02
C GLU A 56 -7.32 18.35 22.29
N PRO A 57 -7.68 17.21 21.67
CA PRO A 57 -8.99 17.05 21.08
C PRO A 57 -10.05 17.00 22.18
N VAL A 58 -11.19 17.61 21.90
CA VAL A 58 -12.38 17.52 22.78
C VAL A 58 -12.98 16.12 22.68
N GLY A 59 -12.82 15.46 21.54
CA GLY A 59 -13.14 14.06 21.40
C GLY A 59 -12.70 13.47 20.08
N VAL A 60 -12.91 12.16 19.97
CA VAL A 60 -12.66 11.37 18.77
C VAL A 60 -13.91 10.58 18.40
N ILE A 61 -14.16 10.47 17.11
CA ILE A 61 -15.15 9.57 16.52
C ILE A 61 -14.39 8.56 15.67
N ILE A 62 -14.55 7.27 15.98
CA ILE A 62 -13.96 6.17 15.22
C ILE A 62 -14.99 5.79 14.17
N LEU A 63 -14.66 5.93 12.88
CA LEU A 63 -15.59 5.78 11.75
C LEU A 63 -15.79 4.33 11.30
N GLU A 64 -15.56 3.36 12.19
CA GLU A 64 -15.77 1.94 11.89
C GLU A 64 -17.23 1.54 12.09
N GLY A 65 -17.82 0.89 11.09
CA GLY A 65 -19.20 0.39 11.13
C GLY A 65 -20.27 1.49 11.15
N CYS A 66 -19.95 2.71 10.69
CA CYS A 66 -20.91 3.79 10.55
C CYS A 66 -21.43 3.95 9.10
N SER A 67 -22.65 4.46 8.95
CA SER A 67 -23.12 5.05 7.69
C SER A 67 -23.02 6.57 7.74
N ILE A 68 -22.86 7.17 6.56
CA ILE A 68 -22.92 8.62 6.36
C ILE A 68 -24.19 8.91 5.56
N GLU A 69 -25.09 9.70 6.13
CA GLU A 69 -26.42 9.95 5.58
C GLU A 69 -26.74 11.44 5.58
N LEU A 70 -27.59 11.88 4.64
CA LEU A 70 -28.12 13.24 4.67
C LEU A 70 -29.05 13.43 5.87
N ALA A 71 -29.02 14.62 6.45
CA ALA A 71 -29.92 15.00 7.53
C ALA A 71 -30.91 16.05 7.01
N GLU A 72 -32.03 15.58 6.44
CA GLU A 72 -33.01 16.44 5.75
C GLU A 72 -33.81 17.34 6.70
N ASP A 73 -34.02 16.91 7.96
CA ASP A 73 -34.89 17.59 8.94
C ASP A 73 -34.15 18.53 9.92
N GLU A 74 -32.85 18.81 9.70
CA GLU A 74 -31.99 19.55 10.66
C GLU A 74 -31.66 20.97 10.16
N GLU A 75 -30.39 21.25 9.82
CA GLU A 75 -29.95 22.52 9.24
C GLU A 75 -29.61 22.36 7.75
N GLN A 76 -29.56 23.48 7.03
CA GLN A 76 -29.01 23.53 5.66
C GLN A 76 -27.60 22.90 5.62
N PHE A 77 -27.35 22.03 4.64
CA PHE A 77 -26.06 21.35 4.45
C PHE A 77 -25.65 20.42 5.63
N SER A 78 -26.64 19.76 6.23
CA SER A 78 -26.43 18.81 7.33
C SER A 78 -26.37 17.36 6.87
N PHE A 79 -25.54 16.59 7.57
CA PHE A 79 -25.42 15.16 7.42
C PHE A 79 -25.24 14.50 8.80
N LYS A 80 -25.46 13.19 8.89
CA LYS A 80 -25.29 12.40 10.10
C LYS A 80 -24.32 11.25 9.90
N ILE A 81 -23.57 10.96 10.97
CA ILE A 81 -22.78 9.74 11.13
C ILE A 81 -23.58 8.82 12.05
N GLU A 82 -24.03 7.69 11.55
CA GLU A 82 -24.91 6.76 12.27
C GLU A 82 -24.23 5.42 12.54
N PHE A 83 -24.24 4.98 13.80
CA PHE A 83 -23.59 3.75 14.25
C PHE A 83 -24.62 2.66 14.53
N HIS A 84 -24.47 1.50 13.87
CA HIS A 84 -25.41 0.38 13.90
C HIS A 84 -25.17 -0.60 15.07
N GLY A 85 -24.94 -0.07 16.28
CA GLY A 85 -24.61 -0.85 17.48
C GLY A 85 -25.61 -0.69 18.61
N ILE A 86 -25.40 -1.37 19.74
CA ILE A 86 -26.30 -1.42 20.91
C ILE A 86 -26.74 -0.02 21.41
N ASN A 87 -25.93 1.01 21.17
CA ASN A 87 -26.19 2.37 21.65
C ASN A 87 -26.77 3.32 20.58
N ASN A 88 -26.94 2.87 19.32
CA ASN A 88 -27.42 3.67 18.17
C ASN A 88 -26.91 5.12 18.16
N ARG A 89 -25.63 5.33 18.47
CA ARG A 89 -25.09 6.68 18.62
C ARG A 89 -25.10 7.34 17.26
N SER A 90 -25.54 8.60 17.20
CA SER A 90 -25.50 9.40 15.98
C SER A 90 -24.89 10.77 16.23
N TYR A 91 -24.19 11.28 15.23
CA TYR A 91 -23.63 12.62 15.24
C TYR A 91 -24.19 13.40 14.07
N VAL A 92 -24.89 14.49 14.36
CA VAL A 92 -25.38 15.43 13.34
C VAL A 92 -24.37 16.56 13.19
N LEU A 93 -23.93 16.79 11.96
CA LEU A 93 -22.93 17.79 11.58
C LEU A 93 -23.49 18.68 10.46
N GLY A 94 -23.32 19.99 10.59
CA GLY A 94 -23.66 20.98 9.58
C GLY A 94 -22.40 21.61 8.97
N ALA A 95 -22.37 21.71 7.64
CA ALA A 95 -21.31 22.39 6.90
C ALA A 95 -21.69 23.83 6.54
N GLU A 96 -20.72 24.65 6.15
CA GLU A 96 -20.95 26.05 5.76
C GLU A 96 -21.47 26.21 4.32
N SER A 97 -21.35 25.16 3.50
CA SER A 97 -21.78 25.15 2.11
C SER A 97 -22.08 23.72 1.65
N GLN A 98 -22.85 23.60 0.55
CA GLN A 98 -23.12 22.33 -0.12
C GLN A 98 -21.84 21.60 -0.52
N GLU A 99 -20.89 22.33 -1.11
CA GLU A 99 -19.60 21.76 -1.54
C GLU A 99 -18.81 21.22 -0.33
N SER A 100 -18.76 21.97 0.77
CA SER A 100 -18.08 21.54 1.99
C SER A 100 -18.72 20.27 2.56
N MET A 101 -20.06 20.22 2.59
CA MET A 101 -20.82 19.02 2.99
C MET A 101 -20.45 17.81 2.13
N GLU A 102 -20.51 17.93 0.81
CA GLU A 102 -20.20 16.83 -0.12
C GLU A 102 -18.78 16.31 0.06
N GLN A 103 -17.80 17.22 0.19
CA GLN A 103 -16.41 16.85 0.43
C GLN A 103 -16.24 16.13 1.78
N TRP A 104 -16.94 16.57 2.83
CA TRP A 104 -16.91 15.92 4.14
C TRP A 104 -17.56 14.55 4.10
N MET A 105 -18.76 14.44 3.54
CA MET A 105 -19.46 13.16 3.41
C MET A 105 -18.63 12.15 2.61
N LYS A 106 -18.02 12.58 1.50
CA LYS A 106 -17.12 11.74 0.70
C LYS A 106 -15.92 11.27 1.51
N ALA A 107 -15.22 12.18 2.19
CA ALA A 107 -14.04 11.82 2.98
C ALA A 107 -14.38 10.83 4.09
N LEU A 108 -15.50 11.03 4.79
CA LEU A 108 -15.94 10.15 5.88
C LEU A 108 -16.40 8.78 5.36
N ALA A 109 -17.10 8.73 4.23
CA ALA A 109 -17.54 7.47 3.62
C ALA A 109 -16.36 6.62 3.13
N CYS A 110 -15.25 7.26 2.74
CA CYS A 110 -14.04 6.56 2.30
C CYS A 110 -13.06 6.21 3.43
N ALA A 111 -13.33 6.63 4.67
CA ALA A 111 -12.38 6.51 5.78
C ALA A 111 -12.36 5.12 6.44
N GLY A 112 -13.48 4.39 6.40
CA GLY A 112 -13.64 3.12 7.10
C GLY A 112 -13.02 1.91 6.39
N TYR A 113 -12.82 0.82 7.15
CA TYR A 113 -12.27 -0.43 6.62
C TYR A 113 -13.09 -1.03 5.47
N ASP A 114 -14.42 -0.91 5.52
CA ASP A 114 -15.31 -1.46 4.47
C ASP A 114 -15.00 -0.85 3.10
N TYR A 115 -14.71 0.45 3.04
CA TYR A 115 -14.29 1.10 1.81
C TYR A 115 -12.94 0.56 1.31
N MET A 116 -11.95 0.46 2.19
CA MET A 116 -10.65 -0.12 1.83
C MET A 116 -10.80 -1.55 1.30
N LYS A 117 -11.64 -2.37 1.93
CA LYS A 117 -11.90 -3.75 1.52
C LYS A 117 -12.57 -3.81 0.15
N LEU A 118 -13.56 -2.95 -0.11
CA LEU A 118 -14.20 -2.84 -1.43
C LEU A 118 -13.21 -2.40 -2.50
N MET A 119 -12.36 -1.40 -2.19
CA MET A 119 -11.32 -0.93 -3.10
C MET A 119 -10.31 -2.02 -3.43
N VAL A 120 -9.84 -2.77 -2.43
CA VAL A 120 -8.91 -3.90 -2.64
C VAL A 120 -9.54 -4.98 -3.52
N ALA A 121 -10.81 -5.33 -3.28
CA ALA A 121 -11.51 -6.33 -4.07
C ALA A 121 -11.65 -5.89 -5.54
N GLU A 122 -12.01 -4.62 -5.78
CA GLU A 122 -12.13 -4.08 -7.13
C GLU A 122 -10.77 -3.99 -7.85
N LEU A 123 -9.72 -3.54 -7.15
CA LEU A 123 -8.37 -3.50 -7.72
C LEU A 123 -7.85 -4.90 -8.06
N GLN A 124 -8.12 -5.90 -7.22
CA GLN A 124 -7.75 -7.29 -7.53
C GLN A 124 -8.47 -7.79 -8.79
N ARG A 125 -9.77 -7.52 -8.92
CA ARG A 125 -10.55 -7.86 -10.12
C ARG A 125 -9.97 -7.21 -11.37
N GLN A 126 -9.56 -5.94 -11.28
CA GLN A 126 -8.91 -5.22 -12.38
C GLN A 126 -7.57 -5.83 -12.77
N LEU A 127 -6.78 -6.32 -11.81
CA LEU A 127 -5.52 -7.02 -12.10
C LEU A 127 -5.79 -8.35 -12.82
N ASP A 128 -6.77 -9.12 -12.35
CA ASP A 128 -7.13 -10.41 -12.95
C ASP A 128 -7.61 -10.22 -14.41
N ASP A 129 -8.46 -9.22 -14.68
CA ASP A 129 -8.94 -8.87 -16.04
C ASP A 129 -7.78 -8.48 -16.99
N ILE A 130 -6.75 -7.79 -16.48
CA ILE A 130 -5.56 -7.40 -17.27
C ILE A 130 -4.69 -8.61 -17.58
N GLU A 131 -4.55 -9.55 -16.65
CA GLU A 131 -3.80 -10.79 -16.89
C GLU A 131 -4.50 -11.72 -17.88
N GLU A 132 -5.84 -11.75 -17.88
CA GLU A 132 -6.65 -12.54 -18.83
C GLU A 132 -6.75 -11.92 -20.23
N THR A 133 -6.42 -10.63 -20.38
CA THR A 133 -6.37 -9.96 -21.69
C THR A 133 -4.92 -9.93 -22.22
N PRO A 134 -4.47 -10.95 -22.98
CA PRO A 134 -3.15 -10.88 -23.60
C PRO A 134 -3.13 -9.65 -24.51
N SER A 135 -2.19 -8.72 -24.25
CA SER A 135 -1.92 -7.56 -25.08
C SER A 135 -1.92 -7.94 -26.56
N ALA A 136 -3.00 -7.63 -27.27
CA ALA A 136 -3.12 -7.82 -28.71
C ALA A 136 -2.33 -6.73 -29.46
N LEU A 137 -1.08 -6.46 -29.08
CA LEU A 137 -0.20 -5.52 -29.77
C LEU A 137 1.27 -5.92 -29.58
N THR A 138 1.69 -7.08 -30.11
CA THR A 138 3.04 -7.28 -30.67
C THR A 138 3.11 -8.63 -31.41
N THR A 139 3.19 -8.57 -32.75
CA THR A 139 4.18 -9.30 -33.61
C THR A 139 4.09 -10.85 -33.61
N SER A 140 4.06 -11.63 -34.68
CA SER A 140 4.55 -11.53 -36.07
C SER A 140 4.18 -12.83 -36.80
N LEU A 141 4.16 -12.73 -38.13
CA LEU A 141 4.45 -13.77 -39.12
C LEU A 141 5.39 -14.91 -38.66
N PRO A 142 5.30 -16.12 -39.26
CA PRO A 142 6.04 -17.28 -38.83
C PRO A 142 7.55 -17.04 -38.88
N LEU A 143 8.22 -17.48 -37.82
CA LEU A 143 9.64 -17.35 -37.52
C LEU A 143 10.54 -17.95 -38.63
N GLY A 144 10.79 -17.17 -39.68
CA GLY A 144 11.93 -17.32 -40.56
C GLY A 144 13.10 -16.49 -40.03
N SER A 145 14.26 -17.11 -39.87
CA SER A 145 15.52 -16.46 -39.47
C SER A 145 15.78 -15.15 -40.23
N PRO A 146 16.32 -14.10 -39.57
CA PRO A 146 16.53 -12.80 -40.22
C PRO A 146 17.53 -12.95 -41.39
N VAL A 147 17.05 -12.67 -42.60
CA VAL A 147 17.90 -12.62 -43.80
C VAL A 147 18.70 -11.32 -43.74
N PRO A 148 20.05 -11.37 -43.74
CA PRO A 148 20.85 -10.15 -43.79
C PRO A 148 20.64 -9.43 -45.13
N PRO A 149 20.61 -8.08 -45.15
CA PRO A 149 20.37 -7.32 -46.37
C PRO A 149 21.49 -7.55 -47.41
N PRO A 150 21.20 -7.42 -48.72
CA PRO A 150 22.18 -7.60 -49.77
C PRO A 150 23.36 -6.63 -49.59
N ARG A 151 24.59 -7.15 -49.46
CA ARG A 151 25.80 -6.33 -49.52
C ARG A 151 26.03 -5.87 -50.96
N THR A 152 25.39 -4.79 -51.35
CA THR A 152 25.78 -4.04 -52.55
C THR A 152 26.01 -2.59 -52.17
N ARG A 153 27.07 -2.36 -51.38
CA ARG A 153 27.74 -1.06 -51.40
C ARG A 153 29.04 -1.25 -52.16
N HIS A 154 29.04 -0.82 -53.42
CA HIS A 154 30.25 -0.70 -54.22
C HIS A 154 31.18 0.31 -53.52
N ASN A 155 32.32 -0.15 -53.04
CA ASN A 155 33.28 0.68 -52.29
C ASN A 155 34.16 1.43 -53.29
N PRO A 156 34.15 2.78 -53.34
CA PRO A 156 34.82 3.56 -54.39
C PRO A 156 36.36 3.57 -54.26
N PHE A 157 36.91 2.92 -53.23
CA PHE A 157 38.36 2.79 -53.03
C PHE A 157 38.97 1.48 -53.59
N ASN A 158 38.17 0.61 -54.20
CA ASN A 158 38.68 -0.61 -54.82
C ASN A 158 39.07 -0.34 -56.29
N LYS A 159 40.27 0.20 -56.52
CA LYS A 159 40.88 0.21 -57.86
C LYS A 159 41.31 -1.21 -58.24
N PRO A 160 41.24 -1.62 -59.52
CA PRO A 160 41.73 -2.92 -59.95
C PRO A 160 43.25 -2.84 -60.10
N ASP A 161 44.00 -3.24 -59.07
CA ASP A 161 45.42 -3.55 -59.28
C ASP A 161 45.55 -4.92 -59.96
N MET A 162 46.42 -4.92 -60.97
CA MET A 162 46.61 -5.97 -61.96
C MET A 162 47.25 -7.23 -61.36
N ASN A 163 46.53 -8.36 -61.48
CA ASN A 163 47.04 -9.71 -61.75
C ASN A 163 47.76 -10.47 -60.58
N PRO A 164 48.03 -11.79 -60.71
CA PRO A 164 47.10 -12.86 -60.33
C PRO A 164 47.71 -13.84 -59.30
N HIS A 165 46.85 -14.75 -58.80
CA HIS A 165 47.11 -15.99 -58.06
C HIS A 165 46.61 -15.97 -56.62
N GLN A 166 45.39 -16.47 -56.43
CA GLN A 166 45.09 -17.47 -55.41
C GLN A 166 43.65 -18.00 -55.57
N ARG A 167 43.49 -19.32 -55.66
CA ARG A 167 42.28 -20.02 -55.24
C ARG A 167 42.69 -21.28 -54.50
N SER A 168 42.31 -21.34 -53.23
CA SER A 168 42.30 -22.58 -52.44
C SER A 168 40.91 -22.76 -51.87
N HIS A 169 40.42 -23.98 -52.03
CA HIS A 169 39.06 -24.44 -51.75
C HIS A 169 38.75 -24.59 -50.26
N SER A 170 37.47 -24.41 -49.93
CA SER A 170 36.81 -24.87 -48.71
C SER A 170 36.50 -26.36 -48.78
N LEU A 171 36.58 -27.11 -47.67
CA LEU A 171 35.68 -28.24 -47.37
C LEU A 171 35.52 -28.47 -45.86
N ARG A 172 34.31 -28.91 -45.50
CA ARG A 172 33.75 -29.21 -44.17
C ARG A 172 34.26 -30.55 -43.60
N SER A 173 34.08 -30.79 -42.29
CA SER A 173 33.15 -31.83 -41.75
C SER A 173 33.27 -31.99 -40.21
N ASN A 174 32.30 -32.72 -39.66
CA ASN A 174 31.73 -32.70 -38.31
C ASN A 174 31.80 -34.11 -37.68
N SER A 175 31.81 -34.26 -36.34
CA SER A 175 31.41 -35.43 -35.50
C SER A 175 31.98 -35.26 -34.07
N SER A 176 31.47 -35.74 -32.93
CA SER A 176 30.26 -36.44 -32.45
C SER A 176 30.50 -36.74 -30.95
N ASN A 177 29.48 -36.70 -30.07
CA ASN A 177 29.14 -37.76 -29.07
C ASN A 177 28.35 -37.30 -27.84
N SER A 178 27.53 -38.24 -27.38
CA SER A 178 26.47 -38.21 -26.36
C SER A 178 26.85 -38.84 -25.02
N SER A 179 26.04 -38.58 -23.98
CA SER A 179 25.64 -39.54 -22.91
C SER A 179 24.44 -38.93 -22.13
N HIS A 180 23.17 -39.29 -22.34
CA HIS A 180 22.38 -40.46 -21.89
C HIS A 180 22.36 -40.71 -20.38
N LEU A 181 21.17 -40.58 -19.75
CA LEU A 181 20.51 -41.58 -18.89
C LEU A 181 19.04 -41.18 -18.62
N ASP A 182 18.21 -42.20 -18.48
CA ASP A 182 16.76 -42.32 -18.62
C ASP A 182 16.09 -42.47 -17.24
N ASP A 183 14.85 -41.98 -17.07
CA ASP A 183 13.84 -42.71 -16.31
C ASP A 183 12.41 -42.29 -16.69
N SER A 184 11.56 -43.29 -16.83
CA SER A 184 10.24 -43.25 -17.42
C SER A 184 9.14 -43.12 -16.36
N ARG A 185 8.04 -42.39 -16.66
CA ARG A 185 6.64 -42.82 -16.39
C ARG A 185 5.60 -41.80 -16.89
N PHE A 186 4.56 -42.34 -17.52
CA PHE A 186 3.44 -41.66 -18.15
C PHE A 186 2.26 -41.40 -17.20
N SER A 187 1.47 -40.40 -17.61
CA SER A 187 0.02 -40.16 -17.42
C SER A 187 -0.52 -39.39 -16.20
N GLU A 188 -0.82 -38.12 -16.50
CA GLU A 188 -2.10 -37.40 -16.33
C GLU A 188 -2.82 -37.43 -14.98
N ASN A 189 -2.82 -36.27 -14.31
CA ASN A 189 -4.08 -35.67 -13.87
C ASN A 189 -3.98 -34.14 -13.76
N LYS A 190 -5.09 -33.46 -14.11
CA LYS A 190 -5.29 -32.01 -14.26
C LYS A 190 -4.78 -31.18 -13.06
N GLN A 191 -4.02 -30.11 -13.31
CA GLN A 191 -3.90 -28.98 -12.37
C GLN A 191 -3.45 -27.67 -13.07
N THR A 192 -4.23 -26.63 -12.78
CA THR A 192 -4.07 -25.20 -13.10
C THR A 192 -2.70 -24.63 -12.68
N PRO A 193 -2.18 -23.58 -13.35
CA PRO A 193 -0.87 -23.02 -13.00
C PRO A 193 -0.97 -22.18 -11.72
N ALA A 194 -0.47 -22.73 -10.62
CA ALA A 194 -0.34 -22.02 -9.35
C ALA A 194 0.93 -21.16 -9.37
N ALA A 195 0.78 -19.86 -9.10
CA ALA A 195 1.88 -18.96 -8.76
C ALA A 195 2.78 -19.61 -7.70
N SER A 196 4.09 -19.55 -7.91
CA SER A 196 5.12 -20.06 -7.01
C SER A 196 5.02 -19.37 -5.66
N LYS A 197 4.20 -19.92 -4.75
CA LYS A 197 4.14 -19.50 -3.35
C LYS A 197 5.52 -19.75 -2.76
N ILE A 198 6.29 -18.69 -2.54
CA ILE A 198 7.53 -18.75 -1.76
C ILE A 198 7.11 -19.18 -0.36
N VAL A 199 7.35 -20.45 -0.02
CA VAL A 199 7.07 -20.97 1.33
C VAL A 199 8.26 -20.57 2.20
N ILE A 200 8.17 -19.39 2.82
CA ILE A 200 9.13 -18.96 3.84
C ILE A 200 8.77 -19.66 5.14
N THR A 201 9.72 -20.38 5.73
CA THR A 201 9.48 -21.08 6.98
C THR A 201 9.48 -20.10 8.16
N PHE A 202 8.73 -20.41 9.21
CA PHE A 202 8.79 -19.65 10.47
C PHE A 202 10.21 -19.54 11.02
N ARG A 203 11.03 -20.58 10.81
CA ARG A 203 12.44 -20.61 11.21
C ARG A 203 13.26 -19.53 10.49
N GLU A 204 13.04 -19.34 9.20
CA GLU A 204 13.70 -18.29 8.42
C GLU A 204 13.27 -16.90 8.88
N LEU A 205 11.96 -16.67 9.03
CA LEU A 205 11.45 -15.39 9.54
C LEU A 205 12.02 -15.05 10.93
N HIS A 206 12.03 -16.03 11.84
CA HIS A 206 12.52 -15.84 13.20
C HIS A 206 14.03 -15.58 13.24
N ASN A 207 14.81 -16.24 12.38
CA ASN A 207 16.25 -15.99 12.30
C ASN A 207 16.56 -14.64 11.66
N THR A 208 15.87 -14.28 10.58
CA THR A 208 16.10 -13.05 9.83
C THR A 208 15.64 -11.81 10.60
N TYR A 209 14.49 -11.87 11.28
CA TYR A 209 13.90 -10.70 11.93
C TYR A 209 13.77 -10.84 13.45
N GLY A 210 13.40 -12.02 13.96
CA GLY A 210 13.19 -12.21 15.40
C GLY A 210 14.49 -12.09 16.24
N ARG A 211 15.58 -12.72 15.79
CA ARG A 211 16.86 -12.69 16.51
C ARG A 211 17.48 -11.30 16.63
N PRO A 212 17.56 -10.48 15.56
CA PRO A 212 18.03 -9.10 15.67
C PRO A 212 17.19 -8.26 16.65
N ILE A 213 15.86 -8.33 16.56
CA ILE A 213 14.95 -7.60 17.46
C ILE A 213 15.20 -7.98 18.91
N LEU A 214 15.35 -9.28 19.21
CA LEU A 214 15.60 -9.74 20.57
C LEU A 214 16.97 -9.27 21.09
N LYS A 215 17.98 -9.21 20.22
CA LYS A 215 19.30 -8.67 20.55
C LYS A 215 19.22 -7.19 20.89
N ASP A 216 18.57 -6.39 20.04
CA ASP A 216 18.43 -4.95 20.23
C ASP A 216 17.62 -4.64 21.50
N PHE A 217 16.56 -5.40 21.76
CA PHE A 217 15.77 -5.31 22.98
C PHE A 217 16.61 -5.60 24.23
N ASN A 218 17.46 -6.63 24.19
CA ASN A 218 18.35 -6.94 25.31
C ASN A 218 19.40 -5.85 25.50
N CYS A 219 20.02 -5.34 24.44
CA CYS A 219 20.96 -4.22 24.52
C CYS A 219 20.32 -2.99 25.17
N TRP A 220 19.13 -2.60 24.69
CA TRP A 220 18.38 -1.48 25.26
C TRP A 220 18.08 -1.71 26.75
N LYS A 221 17.65 -2.92 27.13
CA LYS A 221 17.34 -3.26 28.52
C LYS A 221 18.59 -3.15 29.42
N HIS A 222 19.75 -3.59 28.94
CA HIS A 222 21.02 -3.44 29.66
C HIS A 222 21.39 -1.96 29.83
N GLU A 223 21.26 -1.15 28.78
CA GLU A 223 21.54 0.28 28.83
C GLU A 223 20.63 1.02 29.83
N GLN A 224 19.36 0.65 29.93
CA GLN A 224 18.45 1.21 30.94
C GLN A 224 18.89 0.84 32.36
N LYS A 225 19.37 -0.39 32.56
CA LYS A 225 19.86 -0.85 33.86
C LYS A 225 21.14 -0.09 34.28
N GLU A 226 22.09 0.08 33.36
CA GLU A 226 23.32 0.84 33.61
C GLU A 226 23.02 2.32 33.90
N LYS A 227 22.07 2.94 33.19
CA LYS A 227 21.61 4.30 33.50
C LYS A 227 21.03 4.41 34.91
N GLN A 228 20.35 3.38 35.38
CA GLN A 228 19.77 3.34 36.71
C GLN A 228 20.85 3.15 37.79
N GLU A 229 21.82 2.27 37.55
CA GLU A 229 22.96 2.01 38.44
C GLU A 229 23.90 3.24 38.53
N ASN A 230 24.23 3.89 37.41
CA ASN A 230 25.04 5.11 37.39
C ASN A 230 24.34 6.30 38.06
N ASN A 231 23.00 6.35 38.02
CA ASN A 231 22.25 7.40 38.72
C ASN A 231 22.21 7.15 40.24
N THR A 232 22.30 5.89 40.68
CA THR A 232 22.42 5.55 42.11
C THR A 232 23.83 5.77 42.67
N GLU A 233 24.89 5.58 41.87
CA GLU A 233 26.26 5.84 42.32
C GLU A 233 26.57 7.34 42.47
N ASN A 234 26.00 8.20 41.61
CA ASN A 234 26.14 9.66 41.72
C ASN A 234 25.45 10.27 42.95
N LEU A 235 24.61 9.52 43.68
CA LEU A 235 23.95 9.97 44.91
C LEU A 235 24.75 9.63 46.18
N ILE A 236 25.87 8.89 46.09
CA ILE A 236 26.63 8.41 47.26
C ILE A 236 27.98 9.15 47.43
N SER A 237 28.35 10.08 46.54
CA SER A 237 29.56 10.91 46.74
C SER A 237 29.24 12.20 47.53
N PHE A 238 29.37 12.11 48.86
CA PHE A 238 29.56 13.24 49.76
C PHE A 238 31.04 13.47 50.03
#